data_AF-A0A507DQK3-F1
#
_entry.id   AF-A0A507DQK3-F1
#
_cell.length_a   1.000
_cell.length_b   1.000
_cell.length_c   1.000
_cell.angle_alpha   90.00
_cell.angle_beta   90.00
_cell.angle_gamma   90.00
#
_symmetry.space_group_name_H-M   'P 1'
#
loop_
_entity.id
_entity.type
_entity.pdbx_description
1 polymer ?
#
loop_
_entity_poly.entity_id
_entity_poly.type
_entity_poly.pdbx_seq_one_letter_code
_entity_poly.pdbx_strand_id
1 'polypeptide(L)'
;MKRIRSPSMESLIQQDEDNQEEDSLSAPVELPEELWSYTLTFVEDTDLQTLAKTSRLLRRLASDRILWTNYLTSRNRFRIASRLFAVPQRPSRKDLVAWNILRTTPFRDITVAYINGPARVAHWTAQENIRKFFIYTSLQKALNARPSLDDLAARNVIPPIAVHVPTAKSRSDTEDISGVLCCSPKLVPKALRLTKAIKEDKLKQSLRTRITVEDLWEKGLAKKHMVMKYCSFNPTLLATQVELDKKLTTSRIYTNLNHRPSVGSLESMKVLRTDPATALMLCPPIRLKVRYFEDLSTSGPALSAEAS
;
A
#
# COMPACT_ATOMS: atom_id res chain seq x y z
N MET A 1 -40.78 -19.02 -6.48
CA MET A 1 -41.60 -17.83 -6.78
C MET A 1 -41.56 -17.56 -8.29
N LYS A 2 -42.61 -17.94 -9.03
CA LYS A 2 -42.74 -17.69 -10.47
C LYS A 2 -43.29 -16.27 -10.66
N ARG A 3 -42.57 -15.40 -11.38
CA ARG A 3 -43.05 -14.06 -11.74
C ARG A 3 -44.08 -14.19 -12.86
N ILE A 4 -45.33 -13.89 -12.55
CA ILE A 4 -46.40 -13.72 -13.55
C ILE A 4 -46.11 -12.40 -14.26
N ARG A 5 -45.86 -12.45 -15.58
CA ARG A 5 -45.78 -11.25 -16.43
C ARG A 5 -47.20 -10.78 -16.71
N SER A 6 -47.48 -9.50 -16.45
CA SER A 6 -48.73 -8.84 -16.81
C SER A 6 -48.88 -8.77 -18.34
N PRO A 7 -50.12 -8.76 -18.86
CA PRO A 7 -50.39 -8.63 -20.30
C PRO A 7 -49.87 -7.30 -20.86
N SER A 8 -49.45 -7.31 -22.13
CA SER A 8 -49.01 -6.12 -22.88
C SER A 8 -50.16 -5.11 -23.01
N MET A 9 -49.88 -3.81 -22.90
CA MET A 9 -50.87 -2.74 -23.12
C MET A 9 -51.57 -2.83 -24.47
N GLU A 10 -50.98 -3.46 -25.48
CA GLU A 10 -51.58 -3.63 -26.80
C GLU A 10 -52.84 -4.51 -26.76
N SER A 11 -52.90 -5.50 -25.84
CA SER A 11 -54.07 -6.37 -25.68
C SER A 11 -55.28 -5.70 -25.01
N LEU A 12 -55.07 -4.57 -24.33
CA LEU A 12 -56.15 -3.79 -23.70
C LEU A 12 -56.84 -2.86 -24.70
N ILE A 13 -56.12 -2.39 -25.72
CA ILE A 13 -56.66 -1.46 -26.72
C ILE A 13 -57.59 -2.20 -27.69
N GLN A 14 -57.27 -3.45 -28.05
CA GLN A 14 -58.10 -4.24 -28.96
C GLN A 14 -59.44 -4.69 -28.34
N GLN A 15 -59.53 -4.85 -27.02
CA GLN A 15 -60.82 -5.17 -26.37
C GLN A 15 -61.76 -3.96 -26.28
N ASP A 16 -61.24 -2.73 -26.37
CA ASP A 16 -62.09 -1.52 -26.35
C ASP A 16 -62.66 -1.19 -27.73
N GLU A 17 -62.01 -1.63 -28.83
CA GLU A 17 -62.53 -1.45 -30.19
C GLU A 17 -63.64 -2.46 -30.52
N ASP A 18 -63.50 -3.74 -30.12
CA ASP A 18 -64.53 -4.77 -30.35
C ASP A 18 -65.83 -4.51 -29.57
N ASN A 19 -65.77 -3.75 -28.46
CA ASN A 19 -66.96 -3.36 -27.68
C ASN A 19 -67.67 -2.10 -28.20
N GLN A 20 -67.12 -1.40 -29.20
CA GLN A 20 -67.76 -0.20 -29.77
C GLN A 20 -68.69 -0.52 -30.95
N GLU A 21 -68.57 -1.68 -31.58
CA GLU A 21 -69.39 -2.02 -32.76
C GLU A 21 -70.78 -2.59 -32.43
N GLU A 22 -71.03 -3.12 -31.23
CA GLU A 22 -72.35 -3.65 -30.85
C GLU A 22 -73.35 -2.60 -30.28
N ASP A 23 -72.93 -1.36 -30.04
CA ASP A 23 -73.72 -0.36 -29.29
C ASP A 23 -74.55 0.58 -30.21
N SER A 24 -74.78 0.19 -31.47
CA SER A 24 -75.39 1.04 -32.52
C SER A 24 -76.88 0.80 -32.79
N LEU A 25 -77.58 -0.07 -32.04
CA LEU A 25 -78.97 -0.47 -32.33
C LEU A 25 -80.03 -0.18 -31.25
N SER A 26 -79.73 0.56 -30.18
CA SER A 26 -80.78 1.07 -29.28
C SER A 26 -80.83 2.60 -29.29
N ALA A 27 -81.84 3.18 -29.94
CA ALA A 27 -82.15 4.59 -29.77
C ALA A 27 -82.35 4.86 -28.26
N PRO A 28 -81.67 5.85 -27.66
CA PRO A 28 -81.84 6.15 -26.25
C PRO A 28 -83.30 6.58 -26.03
N VAL A 29 -84.00 5.86 -25.16
CA VAL A 29 -85.33 6.28 -24.68
C VAL A 29 -85.12 7.61 -23.95
N GLU A 30 -85.52 8.71 -24.59
CA GLU A 30 -85.50 10.04 -23.98
C GLU A 30 -86.58 10.08 -22.90
N LEU A 31 -86.18 9.72 -21.68
CA LEU A 31 -87.00 9.91 -20.49
C LEU A 31 -87.24 11.41 -20.26
N PRO A 32 -88.48 11.84 -19.96
CA PRO A 32 -88.78 13.21 -19.55
C PRO A 32 -87.88 13.71 -18.42
N GLU A 33 -87.53 15.00 -18.45
CA GLU A 33 -86.61 15.63 -17.49
C GLU A 33 -87.10 15.51 -16.03
N GLU A 34 -88.42 15.46 -15.80
CA GLU A 34 -88.97 15.28 -14.46
C GLU A 34 -88.61 13.91 -13.87
N LEU A 35 -88.61 12.86 -14.70
CA LEU A 35 -88.23 11.51 -14.27
C LEU A 35 -86.74 11.41 -13.96
N TRP A 36 -85.89 12.12 -14.71
CA TRP A 36 -84.45 12.22 -14.40
C TRP A 36 -84.19 12.91 -13.06
N SER A 37 -84.95 13.96 -12.77
CA SER A 37 -84.86 14.64 -11.47
C SER A 37 -85.27 13.72 -10.32
N TYR A 38 -86.30 12.89 -10.54
CA TYR A 38 -86.79 11.94 -9.55
C TYR A 38 -85.81 10.77 -9.35
N THR A 39 -85.30 10.17 -10.42
CA THR A 39 -84.30 9.10 -10.30
C THR A 39 -83.03 9.61 -9.63
N LEU A 40 -82.56 10.80 -9.99
CA LEU A 40 -81.42 11.39 -9.31
C LEU A 40 -81.73 11.55 -7.82
N THR A 41 -82.82 12.20 -7.42
CA THR A 41 -83.13 12.47 -6.00
C THR A 41 -83.29 11.25 -5.09
N PHE A 42 -83.62 10.06 -5.62
CA PHE A 42 -83.89 8.85 -4.82
C PHE A 42 -82.87 7.70 -4.94
N VAL A 43 -82.02 7.67 -5.96
CA VAL A 43 -81.02 6.59 -6.17
C VAL A 43 -79.85 6.68 -5.17
N GLU A 44 -79.42 5.58 -4.55
CA GLU A 44 -78.29 5.57 -3.60
C GLU A 44 -76.93 5.83 -4.28
N ASP A 45 -75.93 6.32 -3.53
CA ASP A 45 -74.61 6.68 -4.08
C ASP A 45 -73.91 5.51 -4.80
N THR A 46 -74.15 4.27 -4.37
CA THR A 46 -73.62 3.04 -5.00
C THR A 46 -74.29 2.76 -6.33
N ASP A 47 -75.61 2.96 -6.39
CA ASP A 47 -76.43 2.72 -7.58
C ASP A 47 -76.26 3.85 -8.60
N LEU A 48 -75.89 5.04 -8.14
CA LEU A 48 -75.57 6.15 -9.04
C LEU A 48 -74.23 5.91 -9.75
N GLN A 49 -73.26 5.25 -9.10
CA GLN A 49 -72.02 4.82 -9.77
C GLN A 49 -72.25 3.73 -10.80
N THR A 50 -73.18 2.80 -10.57
CA THR A 50 -73.55 1.80 -11.58
C THR A 50 -74.35 2.45 -12.72
N LEU A 51 -75.26 3.36 -12.43
CA LEU A 51 -76.02 4.10 -13.44
C LEU A 51 -75.17 5.08 -14.27
N ALA A 52 -74.11 5.66 -13.70
CA ALA A 52 -73.13 6.44 -14.46
C ALA A 52 -72.32 5.59 -15.46
N LYS A 53 -72.18 4.29 -15.20
CA LYS A 53 -71.55 3.36 -16.15
C LYS A 53 -72.51 3.00 -17.28
N THR A 54 -73.79 2.82 -16.99
CA THR A 54 -74.78 2.36 -17.98
C THR A 54 -75.39 3.49 -18.81
N SER A 55 -75.63 4.68 -18.24
CA SER A 55 -76.23 5.82 -18.94
C SER A 55 -75.20 6.86 -19.36
N ARG A 56 -75.18 7.22 -20.65
CA ARG A 56 -74.28 8.26 -21.20
C ARG A 56 -74.57 9.65 -20.62
N LEU A 57 -75.83 9.97 -20.31
CA LEU A 57 -76.21 11.26 -19.71
C LEU A 57 -75.70 11.38 -18.27
N LEU A 58 -75.88 10.34 -17.47
CA LEU A 58 -75.35 10.29 -16.10
C LEU A 58 -73.83 10.22 -16.07
N ARG A 59 -73.21 9.60 -17.09
CA ARG A 59 -71.75 9.61 -17.26
C ARG A 59 -71.22 11.04 -17.43
N ARG A 60 -71.89 11.88 -18.23
CA ARG A 60 -71.54 13.31 -18.38
C ARG A 60 -71.68 14.06 -17.06
N LEU A 61 -72.78 13.85 -16.34
CA LEU A 61 -73.02 14.49 -15.05
C LEU A 61 -72.01 14.03 -13.97
N ALA A 62 -71.64 12.75 -13.95
CA ALA A 62 -70.62 12.22 -13.05
C ALA A 62 -69.20 12.68 -13.41
N SER A 63 -68.93 12.94 -14.70
CA SER A 63 -67.65 13.49 -15.16
C SER A 63 -67.48 14.97 -14.81
N ASP A 64 -68.58 15.72 -14.68
CA ASP A 64 -68.53 17.09 -14.20
C ASP A 64 -68.35 17.10 -12.68
N ARG A 65 -67.10 17.23 -12.27
CA ARG A 65 -66.69 17.22 -10.86
C ARG A 65 -67.41 18.30 -10.05
N ILE A 66 -67.69 19.47 -10.62
CA ILE A 66 -68.27 20.59 -9.86
C ILE A 66 -69.75 20.33 -9.61
N LEU A 67 -70.51 19.99 -10.65
CA LEU A 67 -71.92 19.65 -10.52
C LEU A 67 -72.13 18.42 -9.65
N TRP A 68 -71.29 17.39 -9.81
CA TRP A 68 -71.33 16.19 -8.98
C TRP A 68 -71.05 16.48 -7.50
N THR A 69 -70.06 17.32 -7.20
CA THR A 69 -69.78 17.74 -5.82
C THR A 69 -70.91 18.58 -5.23
N ASN A 70 -71.52 19.49 -5.99
CA ASN A 70 -72.65 20.30 -5.55
C ASN A 70 -73.90 19.44 -5.31
N TYR A 71 -74.13 18.46 -6.17
CA TYR A 71 -75.21 17.49 -6.05
C TYR A 71 -75.05 16.58 -4.81
N LEU A 72 -73.87 16.00 -4.62
CA LEU A 72 -73.57 15.18 -3.43
C LEU A 72 -73.63 15.99 -2.14
N THR A 73 -73.10 17.22 -2.13
CA THR A 73 -73.11 18.07 -0.92
C THR A 73 -74.50 18.58 -0.56
N SER A 74 -75.34 18.90 -1.55
CA SER A 74 -76.73 19.30 -1.31
C SER A 74 -77.60 18.14 -0.81
N ARG A 75 -77.45 16.94 -1.39
CA ARG A 75 -78.24 15.76 -1.04
C ARG A 75 -77.80 15.07 0.26
N ASN A 76 -76.48 14.94 0.46
CA ASN A 76 -75.91 14.25 1.61
C ASN A 76 -75.48 15.19 2.73
N ARG A 77 -75.97 16.45 2.79
CA ARG A 77 -75.55 17.43 3.81
C ARG A 77 -75.64 16.87 5.24
N PHE A 78 -76.74 16.17 5.55
CA PHE A 78 -76.96 15.58 6.87
C PHE A 78 -76.09 14.35 7.14
N ARG A 79 -75.88 13.47 6.16
CA ARG A 79 -74.97 12.29 6.28
C ARG A 79 -73.50 12.69 6.38
N ILE A 80 -73.09 13.70 5.61
CA ILE A 80 -71.75 14.28 5.65
C ILE A 80 -71.54 14.98 6.99
N ALA A 81 -72.50 15.79 7.44
CA ALA A 81 -72.42 16.42 8.75
C ALA A 81 -72.34 15.38 9.88
N SER A 82 -73.15 14.31 9.86
CA SER A 82 -73.10 13.28 10.89
C SER A 82 -71.81 12.46 10.84
N ARG A 83 -71.26 12.15 9.66
CA ARG A 83 -70.01 11.34 9.55
C ARG A 83 -68.73 12.14 9.73
N LEU A 84 -68.70 13.42 9.36
CA LEU A 84 -67.53 14.27 9.53
C LEU A 84 -67.39 14.76 10.99
N PHE A 85 -68.51 14.97 11.69
CA PHE A 85 -68.49 15.63 13.01
C PHE A 85 -68.87 14.74 14.21
N ALA A 86 -69.41 13.52 14.02
CA ALA A 86 -69.77 12.64 15.15
C ALA A 86 -68.65 11.71 15.66
N VAL A 87 -67.58 11.50 14.87
CA VAL A 87 -66.44 10.65 15.25
C VAL A 87 -65.15 11.42 14.99
N PRO A 88 -64.15 11.42 15.89
CA PRO A 88 -62.86 12.00 15.59
C PRO A 88 -62.28 11.28 14.36
N GLN A 89 -62.27 11.97 13.22
CA GLN A 89 -61.79 11.41 11.95
C GLN A 89 -60.30 11.05 12.00
N ARG A 90 -59.59 11.65 12.96
CA ARG A 90 -58.19 11.39 13.22
C ARG A 90 -58.05 10.53 14.48
N PRO A 91 -57.36 9.39 14.41
CA PRO A 91 -57.04 8.58 15.57
C PRO A 91 -56.40 9.44 16.66
N SER A 92 -56.80 9.23 17.92
CA SER A 92 -56.18 9.97 19.01
C SER A 92 -54.72 9.54 19.17
N ARG A 93 -53.91 10.41 19.80
CA ARG A 93 -52.49 10.12 20.05
C ARG A 93 -52.30 8.84 20.87
N LYS A 94 -53.27 8.48 21.73
CA LYS A 94 -53.28 7.23 22.50
C LYS A 94 -53.51 6.04 21.57
N ASP A 95 -54.41 6.18 20.60
CA ASP A 95 -54.75 5.13 19.63
C ASP A 95 -53.55 4.81 18.72
N LEU A 96 -52.81 5.83 18.27
CA LEU A 96 -51.62 5.63 17.44
C LEU A 96 -50.46 4.93 18.18
N VAL A 97 -50.36 5.12 19.49
CA VAL A 97 -49.41 4.38 20.35
C VAL A 97 -49.91 2.96 20.59
N ALA A 98 -51.22 2.78 20.87
CA ALA A 98 -51.84 1.46 21.02
C ALA A 98 -51.73 0.61 19.76
N TRP A 99 -51.83 1.22 18.58
CA TRP A 99 -51.61 0.59 17.27
C TRP A 99 -50.14 0.42 16.91
N ASN A 100 -49.21 0.78 17.81
CA ASN A 100 -47.77 0.64 17.64
C ASN A 100 -47.20 1.39 16.42
N ILE A 101 -47.93 2.39 15.92
CA ILE A 101 -47.52 3.27 14.82
C ILE A 101 -46.51 4.29 15.36
N LEU A 102 -46.81 4.86 16.53
CA LEU A 102 -45.89 5.72 17.26
C LEU A 102 -45.08 4.87 18.24
N ARG A 103 -43.82 4.59 17.88
CA ARG A 103 -42.89 3.92 18.78
C ARG A 103 -42.53 4.88 19.93
N THR A 104 -42.94 4.53 21.14
CA THR A 104 -42.65 5.29 22.37
C THR A 104 -41.84 4.41 23.31
N THR A 105 -40.82 4.95 23.96
CA THR A 105 -40.14 4.25 25.07
C THR A 105 -40.95 4.42 26.35
N PRO A 106 -41.06 3.39 27.21
CA PRO A 106 -41.71 3.54 28.49
C PRO A 106 -40.85 4.46 29.38
N PHE A 107 -41.34 5.66 29.65
CA PHE A 107 -40.86 6.47 30.76
C PHE A 107 -42.03 6.88 31.64
N ARG A 108 -41.77 6.88 32.94
CA ARG A 108 -42.70 7.27 33.99
C ARG A 108 -43.01 8.76 33.83
N ASP A 109 -44.30 9.08 33.95
CA ASP A 109 -44.87 10.42 34.08
C ASP A 109 -45.22 11.18 32.79
N ILE A 110 -46.50 11.00 32.40
CA ILE A 110 -47.50 11.93 31.80
C ILE A 110 -47.13 12.63 30.47
N THR A 111 -45.86 12.76 30.11
CA THR A 111 -45.39 13.37 28.87
C THR A 111 -44.75 12.30 27.99
N VAL A 112 -45.52 11.81 27.03
CA VAL A 112 -45.06 10.80 26.06
C VAL A 112 -44.00 11.43 25.15
N ALA A 113 -42.72 11.30 25.53
CA ALA A 113 -41.58 11.71 24.73
C ALA A 113 -41.37 10.71 23.59
N TYR A 114 -41.57 11.19 22.36
CA TYR A 114 -41.44 10.39 21.15
C TYR A 114 -39.99 10.04 20.84
N ILE A 115 -39.77 8.90 20.19
CA ILE A 115 -38.45 8.50 19.70
C ILE A 115 -37.86 9.54 18.72
N ASN A 116 -38.71 10.26 17.98
CA ASN A 116 -38.32 11.36 17.09
C ASN A 116 -38.68 12.76 17.64
N GLY A 117 -38.90 12.90 18.94
CA GLY A 117 -39.13 14.21 19.54
C GLY A 117 -37.89 15.11 19.44
N PRO A 118 -38.04 16.44 19.42
CA PRO A 118 -36.92 17.37 19.26
C PRO A 118 -35.82 17.15 20.32
N ALA A 119 -36.20 16.84 21.56
CA ALA A 119 -35.25 16.54 22.63
C ALA A 119 -34.45 15.23 22.40
N ARG A 120 -35.10 14.18 21.87
CA ARG A 120 -34.45 12.90 21.54
C ARG A 120 -33.53 13.03 20.34
N VAL A 121 -33.96 13.78 19.32
CA VAL A 121 -33.11 14.10 18.16
C VAL A 121 -31.89 14.90 18.61
N ALA A 122 -32.07 15.91 19.46
CA ALA A 122 -30.95 16.69 20.01
C ALA A 122 -29.99 15.83 20.86
N HIS A 123 -30.51 14.91 21.66
CA HIS A 123 -29.67 13.98 22.42
C HIS A 123 -28.89 13.03 21.49
N TRP A 124 -29.55 12.46 20.49
CA TRP A 124 -28.90 11.57 19.52
C TRP A 124 -27.85 12.30 18.69
N THR A 125 -28.12 13.53 18.23
CA THR A 125 -27.15 14.34 17.49
C THR A 125 -25.97 14.74 18.37
N ALA A 126 -26.19 15.11 19.63
CA ALA A 126 -25.13 15.36 20.59
C ALA A 126 -24.25 14.12 20.81
N GLN A 127 -24.87 12.95 21.00
CA GLN A 127 -24.17 11.68 21.15
C GLN A 127 -23.34 11.33 19.91
N GLU A 128 -23.90 11.52 18.71
CA GLU A 128 -23.21 11.25 17.45
C GLU A 128 -22.04 12.22 17.22
N ASN A 129 -22.19 13.49 17.60
CA ASN A 129 -21.11 14.48 17.53
C ASN A 129 -19.96 14.12 18.49
N ILE A 130 -20.28 13.73 19.72
CA ILE A 130 -19.29 13.24 20.69
C ILE A 130 -18.58 12.00 20.14
N ARG A 131 -19.32 11.03 19.58
CA ARG A 131 -18.76 9.83 18.96
C ARG A 131 -17.79 10.17 17.83
N LYS A 132 -18.19 11.05 16.92
CA LYS A 132 -17.34 11.53 15.81
C LYS A 132 -16.09 12.22 16.31
N PHE A 133 -16.20 13.05 17.36
CA PHE A 133 -15.06 13.71 17.98
C PHE A 133 -14.05 12.70 18.56
N PHE A 134 -14.51 11.67 19.26
CA PHE A 134 -13.62 10.61 19.76
C PHE A 134 -12.94 9.83 18.64
N ILE A 135 -13.67 9.50 17.57
CA ILE A 135 -13.09 8.83 16.40
C ILE A 135 -12.03 9.71 15.74
N TYR A 136 -12.35 10.99 15.53
CA TYR A 136 -11.44 11.94 14.92
C TYR A 136 -10.17 12.11 15.75
N THR A 137 -10.29 12.34 17.06
CA THR A 137 -9.13 12.52 17.95
C THR A 137 -8.29 11.25 18.06
N SER A 138 -8.92 10.06 18.13
CA SER A 138 -8.22 8.78 18.11
C SER A 138 -7.46 8.57 16.80
N LEU A 139 -8.08 8.88 15.67
CA LEU A 139 -7.48 8.76 14.35
C LEU A 139 -6.34 9.75 14.17
N GLN A 140 -6.50 10.99 14.63
CA GLN A 140 -5.44 12.00 14.59
C GLN A 140 -4.23 11.58 15.41
N LYS A 141 -4.44 11.04 16.62
CA LYS A 141 -3.34 10.50 17.45
C LYS A 141 -2.63 9.35 16.73
N ALA A 142 -3.37 8.43 16.11
CA ALA A 142 -2.79 7.31 15.38
C ALA A 142 -2.03 7.75 14.11
N LEU A 143 -2.53 8.75 13.39
CA LEU A 143 -1.85 9.33 12.23
C LEU A 143 -0.57 10.07 12.63
N ASN A 144 -0.60 10.82 13.73
CA ASN A 144 0.59 11.52 14.24
C ASN A 144 1.65 10.55 14.77
N ALA A 145 1.25 9.40 15.31
CA ALA A 145 2.15 8.34 15.75
C ALA A 145 2.66 7.43 14.61
N ARG A 146 2.23 7.68 13.36
CA ARG A 146 2.60 6.85 12.21
C ARG A 146 4.09 6.99 11.92
N PRO A 147 4.86 5.87 11.86
CA PRO A 147 6.26 5.92 11.47
C PRO A 147 6.41 6.40 10.02
N SER A 148 7.53 7.04 9.71
CA SER A 148 7.82 7.50 8.36
C SER A 148 7.90 6.32 7.38
N LEU A 149 7.68 6.58 6.09
CA LEU A 149 7.81 5.52 5.07
C LEU A 149 9.24 4.98 5.00
N ASP A 150 10.24 5.83 5.25
CA ASP A 150 11.65 5.45 5.29
C ASP A 150 11.93 4.52 6.49
N ASP A 151 11.36 4.79 7.66
CA ASP A 151 11.46 3.90 8.82
C ASP A 151 10.84 2.52 8.54
N LEU A 152 9.70 2.50 7.84
CA LEU A 152 9.07 1.25 7.42
C LEU A 152 9.91 0.48 6.38
N ALA A 153 10.63 1.21 5.53
CA ALA A 153 11.59 0.64 4.58
C ALA A 153 12.79 0.01 5.31
N ALA A 154 13.37 0.74 6.26
CA ALA A 154 14.50 0.29 7.07
C ALA A 154 14.14 -0.96 7.89
N ARG A 155 12.89 -1.07 8.34
CA ARG A 155 12.36 -2.26 9.04
C ARG A 155 11.94 -3.40 8.10
N ASN A 156 12.16 -3.28 6.79
CA ASN A 156 11.75 -4.23 5.76
C ASN A 156 10.23 -4.53 5.73
N VAL A 157 9.40 -3.62 6.25
CA VAL A 157 7.92 -3.76 6.17
C VAL A 157 7.44 -3.39 4.77
N ILE A 158 8.06 -2.38 4.17
CA ILE A 158 7.82 -1.95 2.80
C ILE A 158 9.13 -2.11 2.02
N PRO A 159 9.12 -2.69 0.80
CA PRO A 159 10.35 -2.78 0.02
C PRO A 159 10.85 -1.38 -0.35
N PRO A 160 12.17 -1.11 -0.30
CA PRO A 160 12.73 0.22 -0.54
C PRO A 160 12.42 0.75 -1.94
N ILE A 161 12.21 -0.15 -2.90
CA ILE A 161 11.81 0.15 -4.29
C ILE A 161 10.44 0.87 -4.36
N ALA A 162 9.59 0.73 -3.34
CA ALA A 162 8.25 1.30 -3.28
C ALA A 162 8.16 2.66 -2.56
N VAL A 163 9.24 3.12 -1.92
CA VAL A 163 9.18 4.29 -1.02
C VAL A 163 9.53 5.61 -1.72
N HIS A 164 10.41 5.59 -2.71
CA HIS A 164 10.89 6.81 -3.35
C HIS A 164 9.98 7.31 -4.46
N VAL A 165 8.84 7.94 -4.16
CA VAL A 165 8.09 8.69 -5.19
C VAL A 165 9.00 9.83 -5.68
N PRO A 166 9.23 9.99 -7.00
CA PRO A 166 9.96 11.16 -7.47
C PRO A 166 9.03 12.34 -7.25
N THR A 167 9.21 13.06 -6.15
CA THR A 167 8.59 14.37 -6.00
C THR A 167 9.18 15.22 -7.11
N ALA A 168 8.37 15.56 -8.11
CA ALA A 168 8.74 16.30 -9.33
C ALA A 168 9.17 17.76 -9.07
N LYS A 169 9.92 18.03 -7.99
CA LYS A 169 10.37 19.35 -7.56
C LYS A 169 11.83 19.31 -7.13
N SER A 170 12.73 19.19 -8.10
CA SER A 170 13.98 19.97 -8.12
C SER A 170 14.65 19.78 -9.47
N ARG A 171 14.44 20.73 -10.37
CA ARG A 171 15.44 21.06 -11.40
C ARG A 171 16.63 21.65 -10.64
N SER A 172 17.57 20.83 -10.27
CA SER A 172 18.93 21.27 -9.93
C SER A 172 19.86 20.32 -10.64
N ASP A 173 20.46 20.84 -11.70
CA ASP A 173 21.41 20.17 -12.58
C ASP A 173 22.65 19.80 -11.76
N THR A 174 22.69 18.59 -11.22
CA THR A 174 23.94 17.89 -10.90
C THR A 174 23.66 16.40 -11.04
N GLU A 175 24.38 15.80 -11.98
CA GLU A 175 24.29 14.39 -12.33
C GLU A 175 24.84 13.54 -11.18
N ASP A 176 23.95 12.86 -10.47
CA ASP A 176 24.25 11.60 -9.81
C ASP A 176 23.20 10.59 -10.24
N ILE A 177 23.61 9.59 -11.02
CA ILE A 177 22.79 8.53 -11.63
C ILE A 177 22.37 7.49 -10.57
N SER A 178 21.97 7.96 -9.39
CA SER A 178 21.35 7.16 -8.32
C SER A 178 19.87 7.50 -8.15
N GLY A 179 19.23 7.96 -9.22
CA GLY A 179 17.77 8.10 -9.29
C GLY A 179 17.12 6.73 -9.12
N VAL A 180 16.84 6.34 -7.88
CA VAL A 180 16.07 5.15 -7.53
C VAL A 180 14.65 5.37 -8.06
N LEU A 181 14.41 4.86 -9.27
CA LEU A 181 13.14 4.92 -9.96
C LEU A 181 12.06 4.28 -9.07
N CYS A 182 11.09 5.08 -8.63
CA CYS A 182 9.91 4.55 -7.95
C CYS A 182 9.20 3.56 -8.86
N CYS A 183 9.05 2.32 -8.41
CA CYS A 183 8.19 1.38 -9.12
C CYS A 183 6.75 1.59 -8.69
N SER A 184 5.83 1.61 -9.66
CA SER A 184 4.40 1.58 -9.33
C SER A 184 4.07 0.34 -8.47
N PRO A 185 3.11 0.42 -7.53
CA PRO A 185 2.82 -0.66 -6.59
C PRO A 185 2.47 -1.98 -7.28
N LYS A 186 1.88 -1.94 -8.48
CA LYS A 186 1.60 -3.12 -9.32
C LYS A 186 2.86 -3.80 -9.87
N LEU A 187 3.94 -3.04 -10.04
CA LEU A 187 5.22 -3.51 -10.57
C LEU A 187 6.21 -3.93 -9.49
N VAL A 188 6.02 -3.53 -8.23
CA VAL A 188 6.86 -3.96 -7.09
C VAL A 188 7.12 -5.47 -7.06
N PRO A 189 6.11 -6.38 -7.16
CA PRO A 189 6.39 -7.81 -7.13
C PRO A 189 7.21 -8.28 -8.35
N LYS A 190 7.02 -7.67 -9.52
CA LYS A 190 7.81 -7.98 -10.72
C LYS A 190 9.25 -7.47 -10.59
N ALA A 191 9.44 -6.27 -10.05
CA ALA A 191 10.74 -5.68 -9.79
C ALA A 191 11.53 -6.48 -8.74
N LEU A 192 10.87 -6.98 -7.68
CA LEU A 192 11.51 -7.86 -6.70
C LEU A 192 11.95 -9.20 -7.31
N ARG A 193 11.14 -9.79 -8.19
CA ARG A 193 11.54 -11.01 -8.93
C ARG A 193 12.73 -10.74 -9.85
N LEU A 194 12.73 -9.60 -10.54
CA LEU A 194 13.83 -9.20 -11.42
C LEU A 194 15.13 -8.97 -10.63
N THR A 195 15.08 -8.23 -9.51
CA THR A 195 16.28 -8.02 -8.68
C THR A 195 16.82 -9.32 -8.09
N LYS A 196 15.94 -10.27 -7.73
CA LYS A 196 16.33 -11.61 -7.33
C LYS A 196 17.02 -12.37 -8.47
N ALA A 197 16.44 -12.39 -9.66
CA ALA A 197 17.02 -13.04 -10.83
C ALA A 197 18.39 -12.45 -11.19
N ILE A 198 18.53 -11.12 -11.19
CA ILE A 198 19.81 -10.45 -11.44
C ILE A 198 20.87 -10.86 -10.39
N LYS A 199 20.49 -10.96 -9.11
CA LYS A 199 21.40 -11.41 -8.06
C LYS A 199 21.80 -12.88 -8.24
N GLU A 200 20.86 -13.73 -8.60
CA GLU A 200 21.12 -15.15 -8.89
C GLU A 200 22.04 -15.33 -10.09
N ASP A 201 21.84 -14.56 -11.16
CA ASP A 201 22.68 -14.62 -12.35
C ASP A 201 24.08 -14.10 -12.07
N LYS A 202 24.21 -12.98 -11.35
CA LYS A 202 25.51 -12.50 -10.87
C LYS A 202 26.21 -13.54 -9.99
N LEU A 203 25.49 -14.16 -9.06
CA LEU A 203 26.04 -15.22 -8.22
C LEU A 203 26.48 -16.42 -9.05
N LYS A 204 25.66 -16.88 -10.00
CA LYS A 204 26.03 -17.97 -10.92
C LYS A 204 27.27 -17.62 -11.73
N GLN A 205 27.37 -16.40 -12.23
CA GLN A 205 28.55 -15.93 -12.94
C GLN A 205 29.78 -15.92 -12.02
N SER A 206 29.67 -15.37 -10.82
CA SER A 206 30.75 -15.36 -9.83
C SER A 206 31.17 -16.76 -9.38
N LEU A 207 30.24 -17.71 -9.31
CA LEU A 207 30.52 -19.11 -9.00
C LEU A 207 31.24 -19.81 -10.17
N ARG A 208 30.92 -19.48 -11.42
CA ARG A 208 31.62 -20.00 -12.61
C ARG A 208 33.03 -19.44 -12.74
N THR A 209 33.20 -18.15 -12.47
CA THR A 209 34.52 -17.50 -12.44
C THR A 209 35.20 -17.63 -11.08
N ARG A 210 34.72 -18.54 -10.22
CA ARG A 210 35.28 -18.70 -8.89
C ARG A 210 36.70 -19.23 -9.04
N ILE A 211 37.64 -18.43 -8.58
CA ILE A 211 39.05 -18.81 -8.53
C ILE A 211 39.16 -20.06 -7.66
N THR A 212 39.83 -21.08 -8.17
CA THR A 212 40.08 -22.32 -7.43
C THR A 212 40.95 -22.03 -6.22
N VAL A 213 40.97 -22.97 -5.27
CA VAL A 213 41.86 -22.81 -4.12
C VAL A 213 43.31 -22.82 -4.61
N GLU A 214 43.71 -23.65 -5.58
CA GLU A 214 45.08 -23.64 -6.11
C GLU A 214 45.47 -22.28 -6.70
N ASP A 215 44.64 -21.68 -7.55
CA ASP A 215 44.92 -20.41 -8.21
C ASP A 215 45.02 -19.23 -7.21
N LEU A 216 44.27 -19.28 -6.10
CA LEU A 216 44.37 -18.29 -5.01
C LEU A 216 45.75 -18.30 -4.35
N TRP A 217 46.42 -19.45 -4.36
CA TRP A 217 47.76 -19.63 -3.79
C TRP A 217 48.82 -19.11 -4.73
N GLU A 218 48.72 -19.45 -6.02
CA GLU A 218 49.64 -18.99 -7.05
C GLU A 218 49.64 -17.45 -7.15
N LYS A 219 48.46 -16.84 -7.04
CA LYS A 219 48.30 -15.37 -7.02
C LYS A 219 48.73 -14.73 -5.69
N GLY A 220 49.12 -15.51 -4.68
CA GLY A 220 49.56 -15.01 -3.38
C GLY A 220 48.46 -14.30 -2.58
N LEU A 221 47.18 -14.44 -2.97
CA LEU A 221 46.03 -13.89 -2.25
C LEU A 221 45.78 -14.68 -0.96
N ALA A 222 46.12 -15.96 -0.97
CA ALA A 222 46.09 -16.86 0.18
C ALA A 222 47.43 -16.91 0.94
N LYS A 223 48.27 -15.86 0.93
CA LYS A 223 49.56 -15.85 1.66
C LYS A 223 49.43 -16.12 3.17
N LYS A 224 48.30 -15.77 3.80
CA LYS A 224 48.00 -16.12 5.20
C LYS A 224 47.57 -17.58 5.40
N HIS A 225 47.47 -18.37 4.35
CA HIS A 225 46.97 -19.75 4.39
C HIS A 225 47.98 -20.76 3.87
N MET A 226 49.27 -20.38 3.69
CA MET A 226 50.33 -21.32 3.28
C MET A 226 50.39 -22.60 4.13
N VAL A 227 49.85 -22.56 5.36
CA VAL A 227 49.74 -23.69 6.29
C VAL A 227 48.73 -24.76 5.81
N MET A 228 47.72 -24.41 5.02
CA MET A 228 46.61 -25.31 4.66
C MET A 228 46.97 -26.38 3.61
N LYS A 229 48.07 -26.28 2.85
CA LYS A 229 48.46 -27.30 1.86
C LYS A 229 49.02 -28.55 2.53
N TYR A 230 49.47 -28.41 3.78
CA TYR A 230 50.11 -29.49 4.53
C TYR A 230 49.37 -29.86 5.81
N CYS A 231 48.42 -29.04 6.27
CA CYS A 231 47.65 -29.34 7.48
C CYS A 231 46.17 -28.97 7.38
N SER A 232 45.31 -29.95 7.63
CA SER A 232 43.86 -29.80 7.80
C SER A 232 43.53 -29.12 9.14
N PHE A 233 43.70 -27.80 9.23
CA PHE A 233 43.41 -27.06 10.45
C PHE A 233 42.09 -26.28 10.40
N ASN A 234 41.52 -26.10 11.59
CA ASN A 234 40.28 -25.37 11.84
C ASN A 234 40.49 -23.87 11.52
N PRO A 235 39.60 -23.21 10.75
CA PRO A 235 39.76 -21.81 10.34
C PRO A 235 39.92 -20.81 11.50
N THR A 236 39.49 -21.18 12.70
CA THR A 236 39.59 -20.35 13.91
C THR A 236 41.02 -20.20 14.44
N LEU A 237 41.89 -21.20 14.24
CA LEU A 237 43.27 -21.21 14.74
C LEU A 237 44.29 -20.66 13.73
N LEU A 238 43.82 -20.28 12.55
CA LEU A 238 44.66 -19.85 11.44
C LEU A 238 45.40 -18.54 11.75
N ALA A 239 44.72 -17.60 12.41
CA ALA A 239 45.31 -16.32 12.79
C ALA A 239 46.45 -16.50 13.80
N THR A 240 46.23 -17.31 14.83
CA THR A 240 47.22 -17.62 15.87
C THR A 240 48.40 -18.39 15.29
N GLN A 241 48.16 -19.30 14.34
CA GLN A 241 49.22 -20.06 13.69
C GLN A 241 50.11 -19.18 12.82
N VAL A 242 49.55 -18.27 12.02
CA VAL A 242 50.34 -17.32 11.22
C VAL A 242 51.22 -16.44 12.12
N GLU A 243 50.70 -16.06 13.28
CA GLU A 243 51.47 -15.30 14.26
C GLU A 243 52.60 -16.13 14.87
N LEU A 244 52.33 -17.39 15.22
CA LEU A 244 53.34 -18.33 15.73
C LEU A 244 54.41 -18.61 14.67
N ASP A 245 54.05 -18.90 13.43
CA ASP A 245 55.00 -19.13 12.34
C ASP A 245 55.86 -17.88 12.10
N LYS A 246 55.27 -16.69 12.16
CA LYS A 246 56.03 -15.44 12.08
C LYS A 246 57.02 -15.31 13.25
N LYS A 247 56.59 -15.61 14.48
CA LYS A 247 57.46 -15.58 15.66
C LYS A 247 58.59 -16.61 15.54
N LEU A 248 58.29 -17.86 15.21
CA LEU A 248 59.28 -18.93 15.03
C LEU A 248 60.28 -18.63 13.91
N THR A 249 59.81 -18.14 12.76
CA THR A 249 60.70 -17.75 11.65
C THR A 249 61.59 -16.57 12.04
N THR A 250 61.05 -15.55 12.71
CA THR A 250 61.89 -14.45 13.22
C THR A 250 62.93 -14.96 14.22
N SER A 251 62.54 -15.78 15.20
CA SER A 251 63.46 -16.37 16.17
C SER A 251 64.56 -17.18 15.48
N ARG A 252 64.22 -18.01 14.49
CA ARG A 252 65.19 -18.80 13.73
C ARG A 252 66.14 -17.93 12.90
N ILE A 253 65.64 -16.84 12.33
CA ILE A 253 66.47 -15.86 11.63
C ILE A 253 67.43 -15.18 12.62
N TYR A 254 66.94 -14.75 13.79
CA TYR A 254 67.79 -14.15 14.83
C TYR A 254 68.87 -15.12 15.32
N THR A 255 68.55 -16.39 15.57
CA THR A 255 69.56 -17.38 15.95
C THR A 255 70.60 -17.57 14.85
N ASN A 256 70.17 -17.65 13.58
CA ASN A 256 71.09 -17.80 12.45
C ASN A 256 71.97 -16.56 12.23
N LEU A 257 71.44 -15.36 12.48
CA LEU A 257 72.20 -14.11 12.40
C LEU A 257 73.21 -13.99 13.55
N ASN A 258 72.88 -14.48 14.75
CA ASN A 258 73.83 -14.52 15.86
C ASN A 258 74.98 -15.51 15.62
N HIS A 259 74.72 -16.57 14.86
CA HIS A 259 75.75 -17.53 14.43
C HIS A 259 76.37 -17.16 13.08
N ARG A 260 76.19 -15.90 12.63
CA ARG A 260 76.77 -15.43 11.38
C ARG A 260 78.29 -15.47 11.52
N PRO A 261 79.01 -16.21 10.64
CA PRO A 261 80.45 -16.21 10.67
C PRO A 261 80.97 -14.80 10.47
N SER A 262 81.95 -14.40 11.29
CA SER A 262 82.59 -13.11 11.17
C SER A 262 83.32 -12.98 9.83
N VAL A 263 83.57 -11.75 9.39
CA VAL A 263 84.24 -11.50 8.09
C VAL A 263 85.59 -12.21 8.01
N GLY A 264 86.40 -12.16 9.07
CA GLY A 264 87.68 -12.90 9.12
C GLY A 264 87.52 -14.42 9.08
N SER A 265 86.43 -14.97 9.62
CA SER A 265 86.12 -16.40 9.48
C SER A 265 85.71 -16.79 8.06
N LEU A 266 85.09 -15.88 7.31
CA LEU A 266 84.74 -16.10 5.90
C LEU A 266 85.96 -16.00 4.96
N GLU A 267 86.93 -15.17 5.34
CA GLU A 267 88.23 -15.05 4.65
C GLU A 267 89.09 -16.31 4.87
N SER A 268 89.15 -16.82 6.11
CA SER A 268 89.88 -18.07 6.41
C SER A 268 89.25 -19.30 5.73
N MET A 269 87.92 -19.30 5.57
CA MET A 269 87.20 -20.31 4.78
C MET A 269 87.32 -20.11 3.26
N LYS A 270 88.09 -19.11 2.79
CA LYS A 270 88.26 -18.74 1.37
C LYS A 270 86.95 -18.45 0.61
N VAL A 271 85.89 -18.11 1.34
CA VAL A 271 84.58 -17.73 0.77
C VAL A 271 84.65 -16.30 0.24
N LEU A 272 85.30 -15.41 1.00
CA LEU A 272 85.64 -14.07 0.53
C LEU A 272 87.07 -14.11 -0.04
N ARG A 273 87.22 -13.84 -1.34
CA ARG A 273 88.53 -13.61 -1.94
C ARG A 273 88.91 -12.16 -1.70
N THR A 274 89.89 -11.94 -0.84
CA THR A 274 90.43 -10.62 -0.48
C THR A 274 91.50 -10.13 -1.47
N ASP A 275 91.66 -10.78 -2.62
CA ASP A 275 92.56 -10.26 -3.64
C ASP A 275 91.98 -8.95 -4.21
N PRO A 276 92.76 -7.85 -4.24
CA PRO A 276 92.31 -6.58 -4.83
C PRO A 276 91.92 -6.76 -6.31
N ALA A 277 92.53 -7.74 -7.00
CA ALA A 277 92.20 -8.14 -8.36
C ALA A 277 90.76 -8.65 -8.53
N THR A 278 90.19 -9.33 -7.53
CA THR A 278 88.79 -9.81 -7.56
C THR A 278 87.77 -8.71 -7.28
N ALA A 279 88.11 -7.74 -6.43
CA ALA A 279 87.26 -6.56 -6.19
C ALA A 279 87.15 -5.68 -7.45
N LEU A 280 88.24 -5.57 -8.21
CA LEU A 280 88.30 -4.88 -9.52
C LEU A 280 87.50 -5.59 -10.62
N MET A 281 87.22 -6.89 -10.48
CA MET A 281 86.42 -7.69 -11.42
C MET A 281 84.91 -7.63 -11.12
N LEU A 282 84.51 -7.59 -9.83
CA LEU A 282 83.10 -7.60 -9.42
C LEU A 282 82.42 -6.23 -9.52
N CYS A 283 83.19 -5.13 -9.36
CA CYS A 283 82.66 -3.76 -9.43
C CYS A 283 83.56 -2.85 -10.29
N PRO A 284 83.34 -2.79 -11.62
CA PRO A 284 84.09 -1.93 -12.55
C PRO A 284 84.23 -0.45 -12.16
N PRO A 285 83.22 0.25 -11.57
CA PRO A 285 83.34 1.68 -11.28
C PRO A 285 84.25 2.01 -10.08
N ILE A 286 84.66 1.02 -9.27
CA ILE A 286 85.55 1.23 -8.12
C ILE A 286 87.04 1.25 -8.55
N ARG A 287 87.35 0.83 -9.80
CA ARG A 287 88.72 0.79 -10.37
C ARG A 287 89.50 2.10 -10.23
N LEU A 288 88.85 3.24 -10.43
CA LEU A 288 89.51 4.55 -10.36
C LEU A 288 89.94 4.92 -8.94
N LYS A 289 89.17 4.53 -7.93
CA LYS A 289 89.52 4.78 -6.53
C LYS A 289 90.64 3.86 -6.05
N VAL A 290 90.65 2.59 -6.46
CA VAL A 290 91.68 1.63 -6.06
C VAL A 290 93.04 2.00 -6.67
N ARG A 291 93.10 2.36 -7.96
CA ARG A 291 94.34 2.86 -8.60
C ARG A 291 94.89 4.10 -7.89
N TYR A 292 94.03 5.04 -7.54
CA TYR A 292 94.44 6.25 -6.81
C TYR A 292 95.17 5.92 -5.49
N PHE A 293 94.71 4.91 -4.74
CA PHE A 293 95.34 4.50 -3.49
C PHE A 293 96.60 3.63 -3.68
N GLU A 294 96.66 2.82 -4.74
CA GLU A 294 97.88 2.08 -5.11
C GLU A 294 99.00 3.04 -5.54
N ASP A 295 98.67 4.08 -6.33
CA ASP A 295 99.64 5.09 -6.76
C ASP A 295 100.20 5.89 -5.57
N LEU A 296 99.34 6.23 -4.60
CA LEU A 296 99.71 6.92 -3.34
C LEU A 296 100.64 6.10 -2.45
N SER A 297 100.53 4.77 -2.44
CA SER A 297 101.36 3.89 -1.60
C SER A 297 102.73 3.60 -2.20
N THR A 298 102.91 3.80 -3.51
CA THR A 298 104.23 3.76 -4.17
C THR A 298 105.01 5.08 -4.11
N SER A 299 104.38 6.19 -3.71
CA SER A 299 105.02 7.53 -3.70
C SER A 299 105.00 8.25 -2.33
N GLY A 300 105.02 7.50 -1.22
CA GLY A 300 105.14 8.07 0.12
C GLY A 300 106.60 8.13 0.60
N PRO A 301 107.11 9.29 1.08
CA PRO A 301 108.50 9.42 1.50
C PRO A 301 108.76 8.65 2.80
N ALA A 302 109.91 7.98 2.86
CA ALA A 302 110.47 7.45 4.09
C ALA A 302 110.74 8.60 5.08
N LEU A 303 109.90 8.76 6.09
CA LEU A 303 110.23 9.52 7.29
C LEU A 303 110.94 8.59 8.26
N SER A 304 112.26 8.72 8.26
CA SER A 304 113.18 8.28 9.30
C SER A 304 112.74 8.79 10.66
N ALA A 305 112.53 7.88 11.61
CA ALA A 305 112.54 8.18 13.03
C ALA A 305 113.80 7.55 13.65
N GLU A 306 114.88 8.34 13.70
CA GLU A 306 116.03 8.11 14.57
C GLU A 306 116.07 9.20 15.66
N ALA A 307 116.03 8.73 16.92
CA ALA A 307 116.58 9.25 18.17
C ALA A 307 116.43 10.73 18.59
N SER A 308 115.67 10.98 19.67
CA SER A 308 116.14 11.45 21.00
C SER A 308 114.97 11.59 21.97
#